data_AF-A0A2N0ZKY9-F1
#
_entry.id   AF-A0A2N0ZKY9-F1
#
_cell.length_a   1.000
_cell.length_b   1.000
_cell.length_c   1.000
_cell.angle_alpha   90.00
_cell.angle_beta   90.00
_cell.angle_gamma   90.00
#
_symmetry.space_group_name_H-M   'P 1'
#
loop_
_entity.id
_entity.type
_entity.pdbx_description
1 polymer ?
#
loop_
_entity_poly.entity_id
_entity_poly.type
_entity_poly.pdbx_seq_one_letter_code
_entity_poly.pdbx_strand_id
1 'polypeptide(L)' 'MNKRWTIGKIKEFVENNSESKLLTTEYHGFSQKLLFKCDCGTNFEKTFKKFKNNHQRKCDVCQPPKASR' A
#
# COMPACT_ATOMS: atom_id res chain seq x y z
N MET A 1 16.44 14.05 10.01
CA MET A 1 15.20 13.63 10.69
C MET A 1 14.58 12.45 9.94
N ASN A 2 14.54 11.26 10.53
CA ASN A 2 13.87 10.11 9.92
C ASN A 2 12.36 10.33 10.00
N LYS A 3 11.69 10.58 8.85
CA LYS A 3 10.22 10.66 8.79
C LYS A 3 9.66 9.31 9.24
N ARG A 4 9.15 9.24 10.48
CA ARG A 4 8.40 8.10 10.99
C ARG A 4 7.02 8.07 10.35
N TRP A 5 6.68 6.93 9.76
CA TRP A 5 5.35 6.67 9.21
C TRP A 5 4.46 6.13 10.33
N THR A 6 3.28 6.71 10.47
CA THR A 6 2.20 6.23 11.34
C THR A 6 1.05 5.76 10.46
N ILE A 7 0.16 4.92 11.01
CA ILE A 7 -0.99 4.41 10.25
C ILE A 7 -1.86 5.55 9.67
N GLY A 8 -2.06 6.64 10.43
CA GLY A 8 -2.79 7.82 9.96
C GLY A 8 -2.16 8.47 8.73
N LYS A 9 -0.84 8.70 8.75
CA LYS A 9 -0.11 9.25 7.59
C LYS A 9 -0.12 8.30 6.39
N ILE A 10 -0.08 6.99 6.64
CA ILE A 10 -0.18 5.99 5.58
C ILE A 10 -1.57 6.04 4.95
N LYS A 11 -2.63 6.12 5.76
CA LYS A 11 -4.01 6.22 5.28
C LYS A 11 -4.22 7.47 4.43
N GLU A 12 -3.82 8.63 4.92
CA GLU A 12 -3.86 9.88 4.15
C GLU A 12 -3.05 9.79 2.85
N PHE A 13 -1.88 9.16 2.89
CA PHE A 13 -1.07 8.98 1.68
C PHE A 13 -1.78 8.09 0.66
N VAL A 14 -2.38 6.99 1.10
CA VAL A 14 -3.09 6.03 0.26
C VAL A 14 -4.31 6.69 -0.40
N GLU A 15 -5.11 7.40 0.37
CA GLU A 15 -6.31 8.11 -0.13
C GLU A 15 -5.97 9.25 -1.10
N ASN A 16 -4.87 9.98 -0.87
CA ASN A 16 -4.46 11.08 -1.74
C ASN A 16 -3.69 10.65 -3.01
N ASN A 17 -3.11 9.44 -3.03
CA ASN A 17 -2.22 8.99 -4.11
C ASN A 17 -2.77 7.79 -4.89
N SER A 18 -3.93 7.25 -4.50
CA SER A 18 -4.54 6.09 -5.14
C SER A 18 -6.03 6.01 -4.90
N GLU A 19 -6.70 5.19 -5.71
CA GLU A 19 -8.11 4.81 -5.54
C GLU A 19 -8.29 3.64 -4.57
N SER A 20 -7.19 3.08 -4.06
CA SER A 20 -7.19 1.98 -3.10
C SER A 20 -7.46 2.49 -1.68
N LYS A 21 -8.08 1.66 -0.84
CA LYS A 21 -8.36 1.97 0.57
C LYS A 21 -7.48 1.13 1.49
N LEU A 22 -6.93 1.72 2.55
CA LEU A 22 -6.21 1.00 3.58
C LEU A 22 -7.21 0.33 4.54
N LEU A 23 -7.11 -0.99 4.73
CA LEU A 23 -7.94 -1.75 5.67
C LEU A 23 -7.22 -2.06 6.99
N THR A 24 -5.89 -2.02 7.00
CA THR A 24 -5.11 -2.25 8.22
C THR A 24 -5.27 -1.10 9.21
N THR A 25 -5.42 -1.44 10.50
CA THR A 25 -5.56 -0.51 11.62
C THR A 25 -4.26 -0.25 12.38
N GLU A 26 -3.29 -1.16 12.28
CA GLU A 26 -2.01 -1.09 13.02
C GLU A 26 -0.79 -1.17 12.09
N TYR A 27 0.24 -0.38 12.39
CA TYR A 27 1.50 -0.39 11.64
C TYR A 27 2.70 -0.48 12.58
N HIS A 28 3.35 -1.64 12.55
CA HIS A 28 4.48 -2.01 13.41
C HIS A 28 5.84 -1.79 12.73
N GLY A 29 5.90 -1.62 11.41
CA GLY A 29 7.17 -1.35 10.72
C GLY A 29 7.14 -1.49 9.20
N PHE A 30 8.26 -1.13 8.56
CA PHE A 30 8.39 -1.05 7.09
C PHE A 30 8.30 -2.41 6.37
N SER A 31 8.60 -3.50 7.09
CA SER A 31 8.51 -4.87 6.60
C SER A 31 7.10 -5.45 6.72
N GLN A 32 6.21 -4.82 7.51
CA GLN A 32 4.84 -5.28 7.67
C GLN A 32 4.08 -5.13 6.36
N LYS A 33 3.37 -6.19 5.98
CA LYS A 33 2.38 -6.13 4.91
C LYS A 33 1.12 -5.46 5.45
N LEU A 34 0.62 -4.49 4.69
CA LEU A 34 -0.63 -3.80 4.93
C LEU A 34 -1.68 -4.36 3.97
N LEU A 35 -2.88 -4.54 4.49
CA LEU A 35 -4.06 -4.93 3.74
C LEU A 35 -4.70 -3.70 3.11
N PHE A 36 -4.90 -3.76 1.81
CA PHE A 36 -5.54 -2.74 1.02
C PHE A 36 -6.71 -3.33 0.26
N LYS A 37 -7.71 -2.49 -0.03
CA LYS A 37 -8.81 -2.79 -0.93
C LYS A 37 -8.63 -2.00 -2.22
N CYS A 38 -8.55 -2.70 -3.34
CA CYS A 38 -8.44 -2.09 -4.66
C CYS A 38 -9.80 -1.51 -5.10
N ASP A 39 -9.76 -0.58 -6.05
CA ASP A 39 -10.93 -0.07 -6.77
C ASP A 39 -11.81 -1.18 -7.37
N CYS A 40 -11.20 -2.24 -7.88
CA CYS A 40 -11.89 -3.41 -8.44
C CYS A 40 -12.60 -4.29 -7.39
N GLY A 41 -12.52 -3.94 -6.11
CA GLY A 41 -13.13 -4.67 -5.00
C GLY A 41 -12.27 -5.80 -4.42
N THR A 42 -11.15 -6.13 -5.05
CA THR A 42 -10.22 -7.17 -4.56
C THR A 42 -9.35 -6.65 -3.43
N ASN A 43 -9.20 -7.45 -2.36
CA ASN A 43 -8.28 -7.17 -1.28
C ASN A 43 -6.88 -7.70 -1.62
N PHE A 44 -5.84 -6.93 -1.30
CA PHE A 44 -4.46 -7.31 -1.56
C PHE A 44 -3.53 -6.82 -0.45
N GLU A 45 -2.43 -7.53 -0.24
CA GLU A 45 -1.46 -7.23 0.81
C GLU A 45 -0.13 -6.76 0.22
N LYS A 46 0.31 -5.56 0.61
CA LYS A 46 1.62 -5.02 0.19
C LYS A 46 2.29 -4.27 1.32
N THR A 47 3.62 -4.22 1.30
CA THR A 47 4.34 -3.33 2.24
C THR A 47 4.18 -1.89 1.80
N PHE A 48 4.15 -0.97 2.76
CA PHE A 48 4.04 0.46 2.46
C PHE A 48 5.18 0.95 1.55
N LYS A 49 6.39 0.39 1.71
CA LYS A 49 7.54 0.69 0.83
C LYS A 49 7.24 0.39 -0.63
N LYS A 50 6.65 -0.77 -0.94
CA LYS A 50 6.30 -1.15 -2.32
C LYS A 50 5.16 -0.28 -2.87
N PHE A 51 4.16 0.01 -2.03
CA PHE A 51 3.05 0.88 -2.40
C PHE A 51 3.54 2.29 -2.79
N LYS A 52 4.39 2.89 -1.95
CA LYS A 52 4.93 4.24 -2.14
C LYS A 52 6.02 4.32 -3.20
N ASN A 53 7.09 3.54 -3.07
CA ASN A 53 8.29 3.71 -3.89
C ASN A 53 8.18 3.02 -5.25
N ASN A 54 7.56 1.83 -5.29
CA ASN A 54 7.42 1.05 -6.52
C ASN A 54 6.11 1.33 -7.26
N HIS A 55 5.30 2.29 -6.79
CA HIS A 55 4.00 2.65 -7.37
C HIS A 55 3.06 1.44 -7.53
N GLN A 56 3.21 0.42 -6.67
CA GLN A 56 2.34 -0.76 -6.66
C GLN A 56 1.08 -0.47 -5.85
N ARG A 57 0.23 0.41 -6.39
CA ARG A 57 -0.93 0.96 -5.67
C ARG A 57 -2.21 0.17 -5.90
N LYS A 58 -2.21 -0.76 -6.87
CA LYS A 58 -3.34 -1.63 -7.20
C LYS A 58 -3.02 -3.10 -6.90
N CYS A 59 -4.06 -3.93 -6.90
CA CYS A 59 -3.93 -5.39 -6.76
C CYS A 59 -3.16 -5.99 -7.94
N ASP A 60 -2.69 -7.23 -7.78
CA ASP A 60 -1.88 -7.90 -8.81
C ASP A 60 -2.69 -8.25 -10.08
N VAL A 61 -4.02 -8.23 -9.99
CA VAL A 61 -4.92 -8.37 -11.14
C VAL A 61 -4.91 -7.09 -11.99
N CYS A 62 -5.12 -5.93 -11.36
CA CYS A 62 -5.14 -4.65 -12.06
C CYS A 62 -3.74 -4.18 -12.47
N GLN A 63 -2.73 -4.53 -11.67
CA GLN A 63 -1.35 -4.14 -11.91
C GLN A 63 -0.41 -5.30 -11.54
N PRO A 64 -0.19 -6.23 -12.48
CA PRO A 64 0.69 -7.36 -12.24
C PRO A 64 2.12 -6.89 -11.89
N PRO A 65 2.80 -7.57 -10.95
CA PRO A 65 4.17 -7.24 -10.60
C PRO A 65 5.07 -7.37 -11.84
N LYS A 66 5.95 -6.40 -12.04
CA LYS A 66 6.94 -6.45 -13.12
C LYS A 66 7.74 -7.75 -12.99
N ALA A 67 7.79 -8.54 -14.06
CA ALA A 67 8.63 -9.72 -14.13
C ALA A 67 10.09 -9.32 -13.86
N SER A 68 10.77 -10.09 -13.01
CA SER A 68 12.21 -9.93 -12.83
C SER A 68 12.88 -10.31 -14.16
N ARG A 69 13.53 -9.34 -14.80
CA ARG A 69 14.44 -9.57 -15.91
C ARG A 69 15.86 -9.66 -15.38
#